data_AF-K9W486-F1
#
_entry.id   AF-K9W486-F1
#
_cell.length_a   1.000
_cell.length_b   1.000
_cell.length_c   1.000
_cell.angle_alpha   90.00
_cell.angle_beta   90.00
_cell.angle_gamma   90.00
#
_symmetry.space_group_name_H-M   'P 1'
#
loop_
_entity.id
_entity.type
_entity.pdbx_description
1 polymer ?
#
loop_
_entity_poly.entity_id
_entity_poly.type
_entity_poly.pdbx_seq_one_letter_code
_entity_poly.pdbx_strand_id
1 'polypeptide(L)' 'MAIASSNNTYQEELLRLWGSKVTKLTPQQAQLVVEILRDLEQRKQRCLQLA' A
#
# COMPACT_ATOMS: atom_id res chain seq x y z
N MET A 1 -15.86 3.75 17.87
CA MET A 1 -15.76 3.46 16.42
C MET A 1 -14.27 3.40 16.06
N ALA A 2 -13.70 2.22 15.88
CA ALA A 2 -12.28 2.06 15.56
C ALA A 2 -12.14 1.44 14.16
N ILE A 3 -12.16 2.30 13.13
CA ILE A 3 -11.73 1.93 11.77
C ILE A 3 -10.50 2.79 11.48
N ALA A 4 -9.35 2.44 12.05
CA ALA A 4 -8.12 3.19 11.80
C ALA A 4 -6.82 2.37 11.85
N SER A 5 -6.87 1.05 12.09
CA SER A 5 -5.64 0.30 12.39
C SER A 5 -4.98 -0.42 11.20
N SER A 6 -5.62 -0.51 10.02
CA SER A 6 -5.10 -1.32 8.90
C SER A 6 -4.61 -0.52 7.67
N ASN A 7 -4.73 0.81 7.65
CA ASN A 7 -4.29 1.63 6.51
C ASN A 7 -2.90 2.28 6.71
N ASN A 8 -2.35 2.29 7.92
CA ASN A 8 -1.13 3.04 8.21
C ASN A 8 0.14 2.39 7.63
N THR A 9 0.24 1.06 7.67
CA THR A 9 1.50 0.36 7.32
C THR A 9 1.89 0.57 5.86
N TYR A 10 0.93 0.53 4.94
CA TYR A 10 1.22 0.75 3.51
C TYR A 10 1.54 2.21 3.19
N GLN A 11 0.90 3.16 3.89
CA GLN A 11 1.21 4.59 3.73
C GLN A 11 2.61 4.92 4.24
N GLU A 12 3.01 4.36 5.38
CA GLU A 12 4.35 4.52 5.95
C GLU A 12 5.42 3.86 5.07
N GLU A 13 5.16 2.66 4.55
CA GLU A 13 6.06 1.96 3.62
C GLU A 13 6.24 2.74 2.31
N LEU A 14 5.14 3.33 1.80
CA LEU A 14 5.18 4.19 0.62
C LEU A 14 5.99 5.46 0.86
N LEU A 15 5.79 6.12 1.98
CA LEU A 15 6.59 7.28 2.40
C LEU A 15 8.08 6.90 2.53
N ARG A 16 8.39 5.71 3.04
CA ARG A 16 9.76 5.20 3.16
C ARG A 16 10.41 4.91 1.80
N LEU A 17 9.71 4.21 0.90
CA LEU A 17 10.24 3.75 -0.39
C LEU A 17 10.29 4.84 -1.45
N TRP A 18 9.33 5.77 -1.44
CA TRP A 18 9.23 6.83 -2.44
C TRP A 18 9.53 8.23 -1.91
N GLY A 19 9.70 8.42 -0.60
CA GLY A 19 10.13 9.69 0.00
C GLY A 19 9.31 10.88 -0.48
N SER A 20 9.99 11.97 -0.86
CA SER A 20 9.37 13.20 -1.38
C SER A 20 8.72 13.06 -2.77
N LYS A 21 8.77 11.89 -3.40
CA LYS A 21 7.98 11.63 -4.61
C LYS A 21 6.53 11.28 -4.29
N VAL A 22 6.25 10.74 -3.10
CA VAL A 22 4.87 10.51 -2.62
C VAL A 22 4.11 11.82 -2.48
N THR A 23 4.78 12.89 -2.02
CA THR A 23 4.17 14.23 -1.89
C THR A 23 3.81 14.87 -3.24
N LYS A 24 4.24 14.28 -4.37
CA LYS A 24 3.84 14.71 -5.72
C LYS A 24 2.61 13.98 -6.25
N LEU A 25 2.14 12.94 -5.55
CA LEU A 25 0.94 12.23 -5.93
C LEU A 25 -0.29 12.99 -5.44
N THR A 26 -1.30 13.10 -6.28
CA THR A 26 -2.62 13.53 -5.81
C THR A 26 -3.18 12.48 -4.85
N PRO A 27 -4.15 12.84 -3.97
CA PRO A 27 -4.77 11.87 -3.07
C PRO A 27 -5.31 10.63 -3.78
N GLN A 28 -5.90 10.79 -4.97
CA GLN A 28 -6.41 9.68 -5.79
C GLN A 28 -5.29 8.78 -6.33
N GLN A 29 -4.17 9.37 -6.75
CA GLN A 29 -3.00 8.60 -7.20
C GLN A 29 -2.36 7.82 -6.05
N ALA A 30 -2.24 8.44 -4.87
CA ALA A 30 -1.73 7.76 -3.68
C ALA A 30 -2.62 6.58 -3.28
N GLN A 31 -3.94 6.76 -3.37
CA GLN A 31 -4.91 5.70 -3.09
C GLN A 31 -4.82 4.54 -4.08
N LEU A 32 -4.70 4.82 -5.38
CA LEU A 32 -4.50 3.81 -6.42
C LEU A 32 -3.22 2.98 -6.17
N VAL A 33 -2.14 3.64 -5.78
CA VAL A 33 -0.87 2.97 -5.45
C VAL A 33 -1.05 2.01 -4.27
N VAL A 34 -1.71 2.45 -3.20
CA VAL A 34 -1.98 1.60 -2.02
C VAL A 34 -2.79 0.36 -2.42
N GLU A 35 -3.80 0.52 -3.28
CA GLU A 35 -4.60 -0.60 -3.79
C GLU A 35 -3.77 -1.59 -4.61
N ILE A 36 -2.90 -1.09 -5.50
CA ILE A 36 -1.99 -1.94 -6.29
C ILE A 36 -1.05 -2.73 -5.37
N LEU A 37 -0.42 -2.08 -4.39
CA LEU A 37 0.49 -2.75 -3.47
C LEU A 37 -0.21 -3.84 -2.65
N ARG A 38 -1.45 -3.56 -2.20
CA ARG A 38 -2.27 -4.53 -1.48
C ARG A 38 -2.59 -5.76 -2.34
N ASP A 39 -2.97 -5.56 -3.60
CA ASP A 39 -3.26 -6.68 -4.51
C ASP A 39 -2.01 -7.51 -4.83
N LEU A 40 -0.85 -6.86 -4.99
CA LEU A 40 0.42 -7.56 -5.19
C LEU A 40 0.80 -8.42 -3.97
N GLU A 41 0.64 -7.92 -2.75
CA GLU A 41 0.92 -8.70 -1.54
C GLU A 41 -0.04 -9.90 -1.42
N GLN A 42 -1.32 -9.72 -1.74
CA GLN A 42 -2.28 -10.83 -1.76
C GLN A 42 -1.92 -11.87 -2.82
N ARG A 43 -1.52 -11.46 -4.03
CA ARG A 43 -1.07 -12.38 -5.10
C ARG A 43 0.16 -13.16 -4.65
N LYS A 44 1.15 -12.49 -4.06
CA LYS A 44 2.35 -13.12 -3.51
C LYS A 44 2.00 -14.17 -2.46
N GLN A 45 1.12 -13.86 -1.52
CA GLN A 45 0.66 -14.83 -0.53
C GLN A 45 -0.05 -16.03 -1.16
N ARG A 46 -0.92 -15.80 -2.15
CA ARG A 46 -1.57 -16.89 -2.90
C ARG A 46 -0.55 -17.78 -3.61
N CYS A 47 0.47 -17.21 -4.25
CA CYS A 47 1.54 -17.99 -4.88
C CYS A 47 2.37 -18.78 -3.86
N LEU A 48 2.68 -18.20 -2.70
CA LEU A 48 3.44 -18.87 -1.64
C LEU A 48 2.66 -20.00 -0.95
N GLN A 49 1.31 -19.95 -0.94
CA GLN A 49 0.48 -21.04 -0.41
C GLN A 49 0.30 -22.20 -1.39
N LEU A 50 0.67 -22.02 -2.66
CA LEU A 50 0.57 -23.04 -3.71
C LEU A 50 1.92 -23.67 -4.06
N ALA A 51 3.02 -23.20 -3.46
CA ALA A 51 4.38 -23.70 -3.63
C ALA A 51 4.79 -24.59 -2.45
#